data_AF-A0A2N1QMQ2-F1
#
_entry.id   AF-A0A2N1QMQ2-F1
#
_cell.length_a   1.000
_cell.length_b   1.000
_cell.length_c   1.000
_cell.angle_alpha   90.00
_cell.angle_beta   90.00
_cell.angle_gamma   90.00
#
_symmetry.space_group_name_H-M   'P 1'
#
loop_
_entity.id
_entity.type
_entity.pdbx_description
1 polymer ?
#
loop_
_entity_poly.entity_id
_entity_poly.type
_entity_poly.pdbx_seq_one_letter_code
_entity_poly.pdbx_strand_id
1 'polypeptide(L)'
;MSYLGFQGEPSELDALAENMPLWGRGYRFPLNELKKLDVPIANFGPIGKDDHKNAERIHLPYYLHTLPPLFFKFVEFLAEES
;
A
#
# COMPACT_ATOMS: atom_id res chain seq x y z
N MET A 1 -1.12 0.51 -4.22
CA MET A 1 -0.57 -0.84 -4.48
C MET A 1 -0.11 -1.42 -3.17
N SER A 2 -0.42 -2.69 -2.93
CA SER A 2 0.12 -3.41 -1.79
C SER A 2 1.04 -4.52 -2.28
N TYR A 3 2.21 -4.62 -1.65
CA TYR A 3 3.25 -5.58 -2.04
C TYR A 3 2.90 -7.01 -1.59
N LEU A 4 2.23 -7.16 -0.44
CA LEU A 4 2.07 -8.44 0.27
C LEU A 4 0.67 -9.07 0.16
N GLY A 5 -0.26 -8.43 -0.56
CA GLY A 5 -1.67 -8.83 -0.60
C GLY A 5 -2.31 -8.44 -1.92
N PHE A 6 -1.79 -9.01 -3.01
CA PHE A 6 -2.33 -8.80 -4.34
C PHE A 6 -3.66 -9.56 -4.49
N GLN A 7 -4.76 -8.83 -4.65
CA GLN A 7 -6.12 -9.37 -4.80
C GLN A 7 -6.65 -9.34 -6.25
N GLY A 8 -5.78 -9.01 -7.21
CA GLY A 8 -6.16 -8.93 -8.63
C GLY A 8 -6.05 -10.27 -9.35
N GLU A 9 -6.32 -10.26 -10.65
CA GLU A 9 -6.16 -11.43 -11.50
C GLU A 9 -4.69 -11.70 -11.81
N PRO A 10 -4.26 -12.97 -11.95
CA PRO A 10 -2.88 -13.29 -12.30
C PRO A 10 -2.35 -12.57 -13.54
N SER A 11 -3.22 -12.32 -14.53
CA SER A 11 -2.87 -11.62 -15.78
C SER A 11 -2.51 -10.14 -15.57
N GLU A 12 -3.00 -9.49 -14.50
CA GLU A 12 -2.64 -8.11 -14.19
C GLU A 12 -1.19 -8.02 -13.66
N LEU A 13 -0.69 -9.09 -13.05
CA LEU A 13 0.73 -9.20 -12.66
C LEU A 13 1.64 -9.39 -13.86
N ASP A 14 1.17 -10.08 -14.91
CA ASP A 14 1.89 -10.22 -16.16
C ASP A 14 2.02 -8.85 -16.84
N ALA A 15 0.94 -8.07 -16.91
CA ALA A 15 0.97 -6.70 -17.41
C ALA A 15 1.90 -5.79 -16.59
N LEU A 16 1.92 -5.94 -15.26
CA LEU A 16 2.86 -5.23 -14.39
C LEU A 16 4.32 -5.60 -14.70
N ALA A 17 4.61 -6.89 -14.86
CA ALA A 17 5.93 -7.41 -15.17
C ALA A 17 6.46 -6.88 -16.52
N GLU A 18 5.61 -6.85 -17.55
CA GLU A 18 5.95 -6.36 -18.89
C GLU A 18 6.28 -4.86 -18.92
N ASN A 19 5.65 -4.09 -18.03
CA ASN A 19 5.77 -2.63 -18.00
C ASN A 19 6.70 -2.10 -16.90
N MET A 20 7.27 -2.97 -16.04
CA MET A 20 8.18 -2.56 -14.98
C MET A 20 9.64 -2.62 -15.44
N PRO A 21 10.35 -1.48 -15.49
CA PRO A 21 11.77 -1.49 -15.81
C PRO A 21 12.55 -2.42 -14.90
N LEU A 22 13.54 -3.10 -15.46
CA LEU A 22 14.43 -4.02 -14.76
C LEU A 22 13.77 -5.30 -14.20
N TRP A 23 12.48 -5.56 -14.47
CA TRP A 23 11.82 -6.80 -14.06
C TRP A 23 12.60 -8.04 -14.51
N GLY A 24 12.87 -8.95 -13.58
CA GLY A 24 13.62 -10.18 -13.82
C GLY A 24 15.11 -10.00 -14.13
N ARG A 25 15.61 -8.75 -14.18
CA ARG A 25 17.02 -8.43 -14.45
C ARG A 25 17.67 -7.75 -13.25
N GLY A 26 17.37 -6.47 -13.05
CA GLY A 26 17.88 -5.67 -11.93
C GLY A 26 16.93 -5.61 -10.74
N TYR A 27 15.68 -6.04 -10.95
CA TYR A 27 14.66 -6.13 -9.92
C TYR A 27 14.01 -7.52 -9.94
N ARG A 28 14.22 -8.30 -8.87
CA ARG A 28 13.61 -9.62 -8.70
C ARG A 28 12.42 -9.50 -7.76
N PHE A 29 11.22 -9.56 -8.32
CA PHE A 29 9.98 -9.55 -7.57
C PHE A 29 9.60 -11.00 -7.17
N PRO A 30 9.41 -11.32 -5.87
CA PRO A 30 9.16 -12.67 -5.37
C PRO A 30 7.67 -13.04 -5.50
N LEU A 31 7.16 -13.06 -6.74
CA LEU A 31 5.74 -13.17 -7.01
C LEU A 31 5.10 -14.42 -6.40
N ASN A 32 5.77 -15.57 -6.53
CA ASN A 32 5.26 -16.85 -6.08
C ASN A 32 5.20 -16.94 -4.56
N GLU A 33 6.12 -16.29 -3.86
CA GLU A 33 6.18 -16.21 -2.41
C GLU A 33 5.11 -15.26 -1.88
N LEU A 34 4.90 -14.11 -2.54
CA LEU A 34 3.88 -13.13 -2.18
C LEU A 34 2.46 -13.68 -2.34
N LYS A 35 2.20 -14.46 -3.40
CA LYS A 35 0.92 -15.16 -3.60
C LYS A 35 0.58 -16.15 -2.47
N LYS A 36 1.55 -16.62 -1.70
CA LYS A 36 1.32 -17.53 -0.57
C LYS A 36 1.01 -16.82 0.74
N LEU A 37 1.46 -15.57 0.88
CA LEU A 37 1.32 -14.78 2.11
C LEU A 37 -0.07 -14.17 2.23
N ASP A 38 -0.62 -13.71 1.09
CA ASP A 38 -1.98 -13.19 0.95
C ASP A 38 -2.46 -12.35 2.15
N VAL A 39 -1.64 -11.37 2.55
CA VAL A 39 -1.86 -10.64 3.79
C VAL A 39 -2.98 -9.62 3.57
N PRO A 40 -4.01 -9.57 4.44
CA PRO A 40 -5.02 -8.51 4.39
C PRO A 40 -4.36 -7.16 4.66
N ILE A 41 -4.53 -6.20 3.76
CA ILE A 41 -3.83 -4.92 3.82
C ILE A 41 -4.81 -3.76 3.74
N ALA A 42 -4.60 -2.79 4.63
CA ALA A 42 -5.29 -1.51 4.62
C ALA A 42 -4.27 -0.38 4.42
N ASN A 43 -4.57 0.54 3.50
CA ASN A 43 -3.82 1.80 3.37
C ASN A 43 -4.43 2.82 4.32
N PHE A 44 -3.63 3.35 5.23
CA PHE A 44 -4.08 4.32 6.22
C PHE A 44 -3.03 5.43 6.36
N GLY A 45 -3.43 6.69 6.14
CA GLY A 45 -2.46 7.78 6.05
C GLY A 45 -3.09 9.17 5.93
N PRO A 46 -2.27 10.22 5.77
CA PRO A 46 -2.74 11.60 5.71
C PRO A 46 -3.53 11.90 4.44
N ILE A 47 -4.29 13.00 4.49
CA ILE A 47 -4.91 13.59 3.30
C ILE A 47 -3.83 14.38 2.54
N GLY A 48 -3.40 13.83 1.41
CA GLY A 48 -2.42 14.43 0.51
C GLY A 48 -3.05 15.13 -0.70
N LYS A 49 -2.26 15.94 -1.40
CA LYS A 49 -2.58 16.49 -2.71
C LYS A 49 -1.29 16.68 -3.52
N ASP A 50 -1.42 16.46 -4.83
CA ASP A 50 -0.35 16.62 -5.81
C ASP A 50 0.81 15.62 -5.65
N ASP A 51 0.48 14.36 -5.32
CA ASP A 51 1.42 13.24 -5.21
C ASP A 51 2.31 13.13 -6.45
N HIS A 52 3.62 12.98 -6.24
CA HIS A 52 4.66 12.91 -7.27
C HIS A 52 4.80 14.17 -8.14
N LYS A 53 4.37 15.33 -7.63
CA LYS A 53 4.57 16.64 -8.27
C LYS A 53 5.34 17.57 -7.33
N ASN A 54 5.96 18.61 -7.89
CA ASN A 54 6.72 19.61 -7.10
C ASN A 54 5.87 20.37 -6.05
N ALA A 55 4.54 20.32 -6.15
CA ALA A 55 3.61 20.95 -5.23
C ALA A 55 2.99 19.97 -4.21
N GLU A 56 3.55 18.76 -4.08
CA GLU A 56 3.11 17.74 -3.13
C GLU A 56 3.02 18.30 -1.71
N ARG A 57 1.90 18.04 -1.03
CA ARG A 57 1.63 18.53 0.32
C ARG A 57 0.57 17.68 1.03
N ILE A 58 0.53 17.81 2.36
CA ILE A 58 -0.48 17.18 3.22
C ILE A 58 -1.29 18.21 3.99
N HIS A 59 -2.48 17.81 4.43
CA HIS A 59 -3.30 18.62 5.33
C HIS A 59 -2.84 18.50 6.79
N LEU A 60 -2.01 19.46 7.24
CA LEU A 60 -1.38 19.44 8.57
C LEU A 60 -2.35 19.30 9.76
N PRO A 61 -3.48 20.03 9.83
CA PRO A 61 -4.44 19.85 10.93
C PRO A 61 -4.92 18.40 11.07
N TYR A 62 -5.25 17.74 9.95
CA TYR A 62 -5.64 16.33 9.97
C TYR A 62 -4.48 15.44 10.39
N TYR A 63 -3.28 15.65 9.82
CA TYR A 63 -2.11 14.84 10.13
C TYR A 63 -1.69 14.92 11.60
N LEU A 64 -1.74 16.11 12.21
CA LEU A 64 -1.26 16.32 13.58
C LEU A 64 -2.31 16.01 14.65
N HIS A 65 -3.61 16.19 14.35
CA HIS A 65 -4.66 16.15 15.37
C HIS A 65 -5.72 15.07 15.15
N THR A 66 -5.95 14.64 13.90
CA THR A 66 -7.00 13.66 13.59
C THR A 66 -6.42 12.27 13.34
N LEU A 67 -5.38 12.18 12.51
CA LEU A 67 -4.80 10.91 12.08
C LEU A 67 -4.21 10.10 13.24
N PRO A 68 -3.46 10.67 14.21
CA PRO A 68 -2.87 9.86 15.28
C PRO A 68 -3.91 9.17 16.16
N PRO A 69 -4.92 9.83 16.75
CA PRO A 69 -5.92 9.14 17.56
C PRO A 69 -6.80 8.19 16.72
N LEU A 70 -7.05 8.51 15.45
CA LEU A 70 -7.79 7.61 14.56
C LEU A 70 -7.00 6.33 14.27
N PHE A 71 -5.68 6.44 14.07
CA PHE A 71 -4.81 5.28 13.87
C PHE A 71 -4.82 4.35 15.07
N PHE A 72 -4.73 4.88 16.30
CA PHE A 72 -4.83 4.08 17.51
C PHE A 72 -6.16 3.31 17.58
N LYS A 73 -7.28 4.00 17.35
CA LYS A 73 -8.60 3.35 17.34
C LYS A 73 -8.73 2.29 16.25
N PHE A 74 -8.14 2.52 15.08
CA PHE A 74 -8.14 1.56 14.00
C PHE A 74 -7.37 0.29 14.38
N VAL A 75 -6.21 0.42 15.02
CA VAL A 75 -5.43 -0.72 15.51
C VAL A 75 -6.18 -1.47 16.62
N GLU A 76 -6.79 -0.75 17.57
CA GLU A 76 -7.61 -1.35 18.63
C GLU A 76 -8.78 -2.15 18.04
N PHE A 77 -9.51 -1.56 17.10
CA PHE A 77 -10.62 -2.21 16.40
C PHE A 77 -10.19 -3.51 15.72
N LEU A 78 -9.07 -3.48 14.97
CA LEU A 78 -8.55 -4.68 14.32
C LEU A 78 -8.13 -5.76 15.33
N ALA A 79 -7.55 -5.36 16.46
CA ALA A 79 -7.13 -6.30 17.50
C ALA A 79 -8.31 -6.95 18.23
N GLU A 80 -9.45 -6.27 18.34
CA GLU A 80 -10.68 -6.78 18.96
C GLU A 80 -11.50 -7.67 18.00
N GLU A 81 -11.40 -7.47 16.69
CA GLU A 81 -12.04 -8.33 15.66
C GLU A 81 -11.23 -9.60 15.34
N SER A 82 -10.08 -9.82 16.00
CA SER A 82 -9.16 -10.94 15.79
C SER A 82 -9.48 -12.19 16.63
#